data_AF-A0A660RGW1-F1
#
_entry.id   AF-A0A660RGW1-F1
#
_cell.length_a   1.000
_cell.length_b   1.000
_cell.length_c   1.000
_cell.angle_alpha   90.00
_cell.angle_beta   90.00
_cell.angle_gamma   90.00
#
_symmetry.space_group_name_H-M   'P 1'
#
loop_
_entity.id
_entity.type
_entity.pdbx_description
1 polymer ?
#
loop_
_entity_poly.entity_id
_entity_poly.type
_entity_poly.pdbx_seq_one_letter_code
_entity_poly.pdbx_strand_id
1 'polypeptide(L)'
;MGKSSILKELTESEVTVSPHPGTTLGLIERKLKDSKISVFDTPGLITNDRFVDLLKPACQRKILPRDEIRRKTFKSKVGRLYFLGGMVIMEPLVEGTMFKIFSSEGVRIHETSMKNFERLIKKSWGRFLIPPCSPGEIKYEDIEWEEIIFELNEGEDLNFTGLGWLNVKKGSMRVKIRKPRGASVFLRDALINPKRKR
;
A
#
# COMPACT_ATOMS: atom_id res chain seq x y z
N MET A 1 4.41 11.20 3.04
CA MET A 1 5.47 11.01 4.05
C MET A 1 5.50 12.08 5.15
N GLY A 2 4.61 13.09 5.17
CA GLY A 2 4.45 13.96 6.35
C GLY A 2 5.62 14.89 6.72
N LYS A 3 6.75 14.82 6.01
CA LYS A 3 7.97 15.61 6.23
C LYS A 3 7.67 17.10 6.46
N SER A 4 6.94 17.75 5.55
CA SER A 4 6.61 19.18 5.70
C SER A 4 5.71 19.47 6.90
N SER A 5 4.85 18.54 7.32
CA SER A 5 4.04 18.68 8.54
C SER A 5 4.90 18.58 9.79
N ILE A 6 5.86 17.64 9.82
CA ILE A 6 6.82 17.48 10.92
C ILE A 6 7.70 18.73 11.02
N LEU A 7 8.25 19.19 9.89
CA LEU A 7 9.08 20.39 9.87
C LEU A 7 8.32 21.62 10.34
N LYS A 8 7.06 21.78 9.91
CA LYS A 8 6.21 22.88 10.38
C LYS A 8 6.01 22.88 11.90
N GLU A 9 5.88 21.70 12.51
CA GLU A 9 5.67 21.60 13.97
C GLU A 9 6.95 21.90 14.75
N LEU A 10 8.09 21.42 14.24
CA LEU A 10 9.40 21.54 14.87
C LEU A 10 10.03 22.94 14.72
N THR A 11 9.71 23.67 13.66
CA THR A 11 10.38 24.93 13.30
C THR A 11 9.52 26.16 13.55
N GLU A 12 10.15 27.32 13.62
CA GLU A 12 9.45 28.60 13.58
C GLU A 12 8.93 28.92 12.16
N SER A 13 8.06 29.91 12.04
CA SER A 13 7.44 30.33 10.78
C SER A 13 8.40 31.04 9.83
N GLU A 14 9.61 31.39 10.25
CA GLU A 14 10.63 31.97 9.37
C GLU A 14 11.16 30.90 8.41
N VAL A 15 10.89 31.10 7.13
CA VAL A 15 11.28 30.21 6.04
C VAL A 15 12.26 30.98 5.15
N THR A 16 13.50 30.50 5.06
CA THR A 16 14.50 31.07 4.14
C THR A 16 14.81 30.06 3.04
N VAL A 17 14.82 30.51 1.79
CA VAL A 17 15.23 29.66 0.66
C VAL A 17 16.72 29.85 0.45
N SER A 18 17.50 28.79 0.60
CA SER A 18 18.94 28.81 0.34
C SER A 18 19.21 28.26 -1.07
N PRO A 19 19.73 29.06 -2.00
CA PRO A 19 20.17 28.55 -3.29
C PRO A 19 21.47 27.77 -3.09
N HIS A 20 21.40 26.44 -3.17
CA HIS A 20 22.61 25.61 -3.28
C HIS A 20 22.98 25.39 -4.75
N PRO A 21 24.24 25.62 -5.14
CA PRO A 21 24.70 25.38 -6.51
C PRO A 21 24.57 23.89 -6.86
N GLY A 22 23.85 23.57 -7.94
CA GLY A 22 23.73 22.21 -8.48
C GLY A 22 22.43 21.47 -8.20
N THR A 23 21.47 22.07 -7.48
CA THR A 23 20.13 21.47 -7.29
C THR A 23 19.04 22.25 -8.02
N THR A 24 18.27 21.57 -8.87
CA THR A 24 17.15 22.15 -9.67
C THR A 24 15.94 22.57 -8.82
N LEU A 25 15.91 22.18 -7.53
CA LEU A 25 14.88 22.51 -6.54
C LEU A 25 15.57 23.10 -5.32
N GLY A 26 15.26 24.35 -4.96
CA GLY A 26 15.86 25.05 -3.84
C GLY A 26 15.61 24.36 -2.50
N LEU A 27 16.63 24.31 -1.65
CA LEU A 27 16.51 23.83 -0.28
C LEU A 27 15.78 24.88 0.55
N ILE A 28 14.80 24.44 1.35
CA ILE A 28 14.11 25.33 2.28
C ILE A 28 14.79 25.17 3.64
N GLU A 29 15.47 26.21 4.10
CA GLU A 29 16.03 26.28 5.44
C GLU A 29 14.97 26.76 6.44
N ARG A 30 14.93 26.12 7.59
CA ARG A 30 14.07 26.45 8.72
C ARG A 30 14.86 26.37 10.02
N LYS A 31 14.65 27.31 10.94
CA LYS A 31 15.26 27.25 12.28
C LYS A 31 14.36 26.50 13.25
N LEU A 32 14.94 25.60 14.03
CA LEU A 32 14.26 24.96 15.16
C LEU A 32 13.99 26.00 16.26
N LYS A 33 12.80 25.93 16.86
CA LYS A 33 12.38 26.80 17.98
C LYS A 33 13.43 26.81 19.09
N ASP A 34 13.74 27.99 19.59
CA ASP A 34 14.67 28.21 20.71
C ASP A 34 16.08 27.60 20.54
N SER A 35 16.55 27.44 19.30
CA SER A 35 17.86 26.84 19.02
C SER A 35 18.64 27.52 17.89
N LYS A 36 19.94 27.27 17.85
CA LYS A 36 20.81 27.68 16.72
C LYS A 36 20.88 26.61 15.61
N ILE A 37 20.01 25.59 15.65
CA ILE A 37 20.03 24.48 14.71
C ILE A 37 19.14 24.81 13.50
N SER A 38 19.73 24.76 12.31
CA SER A 38 19.02 24.85 11.03
C SER A 38 18.65 23.46 10.52
N VAL A 39 17.44 23.34 9.97
CA VAL A 39 16.92 22.14 9.31
C VAL A 39 16.67 22.46 7.84
N PHE A 40 17.24 21.64 6.97
CA PHE A 40 17.12 21.81 5.53
C PHE A 40 16.09 20.81 4.96
N ASP A 41 15.00 21.35 4.41
CA ASP A 41 13.97 20.57 3.74
C ASP A 41 14.42 20.21 2.32
N THR A 42 14.95 19.00 2.15
CA THR A 42 15.34 18.48 0.83
C THR A 42 14.12 17.94 0.08
N PRO A 43 13.94 18.12 -1.24
CA PRO A 43 12.87 17.47 -2.00
C PRO A 43 12.74 15.97 -1.67
N GLY A 44 11.52 15.48 -1.57
CA GLY A 44 11.29 14.08 -1.18
C GLY A 44 11.85 13.12 -2.23
N LEU A 45 12.51 12.05 -1.77
CA LEU A 45 12.94 10.96 -2.65
C LEU A 45 11.71 10.30 -3.30
N ILE A 46 11.73 10.18 -4.61
CA ILE A 46 10.68 9.51 -5.38
C ILE A 46 11.14 8.06 -5.58
N THR A 47 10.44 7.10 -4.95
CA THR A 47 10.79 5.68 -5.04
C THR A 47 10.14 4.97 -6.23
N ASN A 48 9.06 5.52 -6.80
CA ASN A 48 8.32 5.03 -7.98
C ASN A 48 7.89 3.55 -7.93
N ASP A 49 7.94 2.92 -6.76
CA ASP A 49 7.72 1.49 -6.56
C ASP A 49 6.45 1.20 -5.74
N ARG A 50 5.65 2.22 -5.44
CA ARG A 50 4.46 2.08 -4.60
C ARG A 50 3.22 1.95 -5.47
N PHE A 51 2.27 1.11 -5.05
CA PHE A 51 0.97 0.99 -5.73
C PHE A 51 0.23 2.33 -5.85
N VAL A 52 0.43 3.22 -4.88
CA VAL A 52 -0.19 4.54 -4.87
C VAL A 52 0.38 5.46 -5.95
N ASP A 53 1.61 5.24 -6.39
CA ASP A 53 2.28 6.09 -7.39
C ASP A 53 1.70 5.87 -8.80
N LEU A 54 1.04 4.73 -9.02
CA LEU A 54 0.31 4.43 -10.26
C LEU A 54 -0.99 5.22 -10.40
N LEU A 55 -1.49 5.81 -9.32
CA LEU A 55 -2.81 6.44 -9.26
C LEU A 55 -2.74 7.95 -9.43
N LYS A 56 -3.85 8.55 -9.90
CA LYS A 56 -3.95 10.01 -9.96
C LYS A 56 -3.96 10.60 -8.54
N PRO A 57 -3.47 11.85 -8.34
CA PRO A 57 -3.42 12.48 -7.01
C PRO A 57 -4.76 12.49 -6.26
N ALA A 58 -5.88 12.62 -6.97
CA ALA A 58 -7.20 12.57 -6.37
C ALA A 58 -7.54 11.18 -5.78
N CYS A 59 -7.13 10.10 -6.44
CA CYS A 59 -7.30 8.74 -5.93
C CYS A 59 -6.31 8.43 -4.81
N GLN A 60 -5.04 8.85 -4.93
CA GLN A 60 -4.05 8.77 -3.86
C GLN A 60 -4.59 9.34 -2.54
N ARG A 61 -5.15 10.56 -2.58
CA ARG A 61 -5.77 11.19 -1.40
C ARG A 61 -6.92 10.37 -0.79
N LYS A 62 -7.66 9.60 -1.59
CA LYS A 62 -8.80 8.78 -1.12
C LYS A 62 -8.34 7.49 -0.44
N ILE A 63 -7.21 6.93 -0.86
CA ILE A 63 -6.71 5.66 -0.35
C ILE A 63 -5.65 5.84 0.74
N LEU A 64 -5.14 7.04 0.95
CA LEU A 64 -4.31 7.34 2.11
C LEU A 64 -5.17 7.17 3.39
N PRO A 65 -4.66 6.46 4.40
CA PRO A 65 -5.38 6.24 5.65
C PRO A 65 -5.60 7.56 6.38
N ARG A 66 -6.86 7.85 6.71
CA ARG A 66 -7.27 9.00 7.54
C ARG A 66 -7.91 8.55 8.85
N ASP A 67 -8.41 7.32 8.87
CA ASP A 67 -9.04 6.68 10.02
C ASP A 67 -8.33 5.36 10.37
N GLU A 68 -8.91 4.60 11.29
CA GLU A 68 -8.42 3.28 11.69
C GLU A 68 -8.23 2.35 10.49
N ILE A 69 -7.08 1.67 10.45
CA ILE A 69 -6.74 0.67 9.43
C ILE A 69 -7.76 -0.47 9.45
N ARG A 70 -8.36 -0.75 8.30
CA ARG A 70 -9.28 -1.87 8.13
C ARG A 70 -8.53 -3.19 8.17
N ARG A 71 -9.16 -4.16 8.83
CA ARG A 71 -8.67 -5.54 8.92
C ARG A 71 -9.78 -6.51 8.59
N LYS A 72 -9.53 -7.42 7.64
CA LYS A 72 -10.41 -8.57 7.37
C LYS A 72 -9.64 -9.88 7.55
N THR A 73 -10.27 -10.85 8.20
CA THR A 73 -9.70 -12.19 8.42
C THR A 73 -10.36 -13.18 7.46
N PHE A 74 -9.56 -14.05 6.87
CA PHE A 74 -10.00 -15.07 5.93
C PHE A 74 -9.38 -16.41 6.30
N LYS A 75 -9.98 -17.48 5.77
CA LYS A 75 -9.37 -18.81 5.72
C LYS A 75 -9.08 -19.10 4.25
N SER A 76 -7.85 -19.49 3.93
CA SER A 76 -7.40 -19.72 2.57
C SER A 76 -8.20 -20.86 1.94
N LYS A 77 -8.54 -20.65 0.67
CA LYS A 77 -9.29 -21.59 -0.16
C LYS A 77 -8.74 -21.53 -1.58
N VAL A 78 -8.37 -22.68 -2.11
CA VAL A 78 -7.93 -22.86 -3.50
C VAL A 78 -9.12 -22.60 -4.42
N GLY A 79 -8.86 -21.91 -5.53
CA GLY A 79 -9.91 -21.46 -6.47
C GLY A 79 -10.71 -20.23 -6.00
N ARG A 80 -10.32 -19.62 -4.87
CA ARG A 80 -10.79 -18.30 -4.43
C ARG A 80 -9.73 -17.25 -4.71
N LEU A 81 -10.19 -16.03 -4.97
CA LEU A 81 -9.37 -14.87 -5.21
C LEU A 81 -9.69 -13.80 -4.17
N TYR A 82 -8.64 -13.18 -3.63
CA TYR A 82 -8.76 -12.10 -2.66
C TYR A 82 -8.14 -10.85 -3.26
N PHE A 83 -8.94 -9.81 -3.32
CA PHE A 83 -8.62 -8.53 -3.92
C PHE A 83 -8.27 -7.54 -2.82
N LEU A 84 -7.18 -6.82 -3.01
CA LEU A 84 -6.86 -5.61 -2.28
C LEU A 84 -6.95 -4.44 -3.28
N GLY A 85 -8.12 -3.80 -3.28
CA GLY A 85 -8.58 -2.96 -4.37
C GLY A 85 -8.68 -3.73 -5.68
N GLY A 86 -8.49 -3.03 -6.78
CA GLY A 86 -8.22 -3.59 -8.11
C GLY A 86 -6.73 -3.78 -8.39
N MET A 87 -5.84 -3.48 -7.45
CA MET A 87 -4.39 -3.43 -7.73
C MET A 87 -3.63 -4.70 -7.33
N VAL A 88 -4.20 -5.53 -6.46
CA VAL A 88 -3.54 -6.78 -6.03
C VAL A 88 -4.59 -7.88 -6.00
N ILE A 89 -4.27 -9.00 -6.66
CA ILE A 89 -5.07 -10.22 -6.63
C ILE A 89 -4.22 -11.31 -5.99
N MET A 90 -4.75 -11.91 -4.93
CA MET A 90 -4.13 -13.00 -4.17
C MET A 90 -4.89 -14.29 -4.47
N GLU A 91 -4.19 -15.29 -4.98
CA GLU A 91 -4.68 -16.64 -5.22
C GLU A 91 -3.95 -17.62 -4.29
N PRO A 92 -4.59 -18.09 -3.20
CA PRO A 92 -3.97 -19.08 -2.35
C PRO A 92 -3.80 -20.42 -3.08
N LEU A 93 -2.63 -21.01 -2.91
CA LEU A 93 -2.27 -22.33 -3.43
C LEU A 93 -2.36 -23.42 -2.35
N VAL A 94 -2.86 -23.05 -1.16
CA VAL A 94 -3.05 -23.93 0.00
C VAL A 94 -4.40 -23.67 0.66
N GLU A 95 -4.94 -24.71 1.29
CA GLU A 95 -6.20 -24.69 2.03
C GLU A 95 -5.98 -24.49 3.53
N GLY A 96 -6.92 -23.81 4.18
CA GLY A 96 -7.04 -23.87 5.63
C GLY A 96 -6.21 -22.88 6.45
N THR A 97 -5.31 -22.13 5.82
CA THR A 97 -4.47 -21.11 6.46
C THR A 97 -5.31 -19.91 6.85
N MET A 98 -5.25 -19.50 8.12
CA MET A 98 -5.92 -18.27 8.55
C MET A 98 -4.99 -17.08 8.34
N PHE A 99 -5.45 -16.11 7.56
CA PHE A 99 -4.69 -14.90 7.27
C PHE A 99 -5.56 -13.66 7.42
N LYS A 100 -4.91 -12.52 7.56
CA LYS A 100 -5.55 -11.20 7.62
C LYS A 100 -5.05 -10.35 6.48
N ILE A 101 -5.92 -9.52 5.94
CA ILE A 101 -5.53 -8.42 5.05
C ILE A 101 -5.80 -7.12 5.80
N PHE A 102 -4.79 -6.25 5.81
CA PHE A 102 -4.84 -4.92 6.38
C PHE A 102 -4.71 -3.87 5.28
N SER A 103 -5.54 -2.83 5.34
CA SER A 103 -5.54 -1.75 4.36
C SER A 103 -6.13 -0.48 4.96
N SER A 104 -5.91 0.66 4.30
CA SER A 104 -6.71 1.84 4.64
C SER A 104 -8.20 1.60 4.37
N GLU A 105 -9.03 2.44 4.98
CA GLU A 105 -10.47 2.52 4.78
C GLU A 105 -10.88 2.84 3.34
N GLY A 106 -10.02 3.55 2.60
CA GLY A 106 -10.21 3.88 1.20
C GLY A 106 -9.93 2.71 0.24
N VAL A 107 -9.24 1.67 0.70
CA VAL A 107 -8.93 0.48 -0.09
C VAL A 107 -9.94 -0.63 0.21
N ARG A 108 -10.49 -1.23 -0.86
CA ARG A 108 -11.55 -2.25 -0.76
C ARG A 108 -10.97 -3.65 -0.79
N ILE A 109 -11.17 -4.38 0.31
CA ILE A 109 -10.84 -5.80 0.39
C ILE A 109 -12.07 -6.63 -0.01
N HIS A 110 -11.92 -7.51 -0.99
CA HIS A 110 -13.01 -8.34 -1.51
C HIS A 110 -12.56 -9.79 -1.79
N GLU A 111 -13.46 -10.75 -1.59
CA GLU A 111 -13.24 -12.16 -1.90
C GLU A 111 -14.22 -12.59 -2.99
N THR A 112 -13.74 -13.31 -3.99
CA THR A 112 -14.56 -13.88 -5.07
C THR A 112 -14.08 -15.28 -5.45
N SER A 113 -14.84 -16.00 -6.27
CA SER A 113 -14.37 -17.22 -6.91
C SER A 113 -13.67 -16.92 -8.23
N MET A 114 -12.75 -17.80 -8.64
CA MET A 114 -12.09 -17.71 -9.96
C MET A 114 -13.10 -17.58 -11.10
N LYS A 115 -14.20 -18.33 -11.04
CA LYS A 115 -15.30 -18.31 -12.04
C LYS A 115 -15.97 -16.94 -12.20
N ASN A 116 -15.93 -16.10 -11.16
CA ASN A 116 -16.56 -14.78 -11.15
C ASN A 116 -15.58 -13.66 -11.49
N PHE A 117 -14.31 -13.97 -11.73
CA PHE A 117 -13.24 -13.00 -11.93
C PHE A 117 -13.57 -12.00 -13.04
N GLU A 118 -13.80 -12.47 -14.26
CA GLU A 118 -14.06 -11.61 -15.43
C GLU A 118 -15.28 -10.71 -15.22
N ARG A 119 -16.36 -11.29 -14.69
CA ARG A 119 -17.60 -10.56 -14.39
C ARG A 119 -17.36 -9.46 -13.36
N LEU A 120 -16.54 -9.72 -12.34
CA LEU A 120 -16.19 -8.76 -11.31
C LEU A 120 -15.37 -7.60 -11.91
N ILE A 121 -14.34 -7.89 -12.70
CA ILE A 121 -13.55 -6.86 -13.38
C ILE A 121 -14.46 -5.98 -14.23
N LYS A 122 -15.26 -6.57 -15.13
CA LYS A 122 -16.14 -5.82 -16.05
C LYS A 122 -17.16 -4.92 -15.34
N LYS A 123 -17.73 -5.37 -14.21
CA LYS A 123 -18.84 -4.65 -13.54
C LYS A 123 -18.38 -3.68 -12.44
N SER A 124 -17.30 -4.04 -11.74
CA SER A 124 -16.97 -3.45 -10.44
C SER A 124 -15.62 -2.74 -10.42
N TRP A 125 -14.80 -2.85 -11.46
CA TRP A 125 -13.53 -2.14 -11.60
C TRP A 125 -13.71 -0.62 -11.47
N GLY A 126 -12.93 0.02 -10.60
CA GLY A 126 -13.00 1.47 -10.38
C GLY A 126 -14.30 1.98 -9.73
N ARG A 127 -15.27 1.10 -9.45
CA ARG A 127 -16.54 1.43 -8.78
C ARG A 127 -16.61 0.86 -7.37
N PHE A 128 -16.28 -0.43 -7.24
CA PHE A 128 -16.24 -1.16 -5.99
C PHE A 128 -14.85 -1.75 -5.71
N LEU A 129 -14.16 -2.22 -6.75
CA LEU A 129 -12.73 -2.56 -6.64
C LEU A 129 -11.91 -1.28 -6.71
N ILE A 130 -11.76 -0.64 -5.56
CA ILE A 130 -11.04 0.62 -5.39
C ILE A 130 -9.80 0.38 -4.53
N PRO A 131 -8.61 0.85 -4.95
CA PRO A 131 -8.30 1.60 -6.18
C PRO A 131 -8.23 0.72 -7.46
N PRO A 132 -8.41 1.26 -8.69
CA PRO A 132 -8.52 2.68 -9.04
C PRO A 132 -9.82 3.32 -8.55
N CYS A 133 -9.91 4.65 -8.51
CA CYS A 133 -11.05 5.34 -7.90
C CYS A 133 -12.11 5.78 -8.90
N SER A 134 -11.93 5.45 -10.18
CA SER A 134 -12.96 5.54 -11.22
C SER A 134 -12.68 4.54 -12.34
N PRO A 135 -13.71 4.08 -13.08
CA PRO A 135 -13.55 3.07 -14.14
C PRO A 135 -12.61 3.47 -15.28
N GLY A 136 -12.48 4.77 -15.55
CA GLY A 136 -11.67 5.31 -16.65
C GLY A 136 -10.30 5.85 -16.22
N GLU A 137 -9.94 5.75 -14.93
CA GLU A 137 -8.64 6.24 -14.45
C GLU A 137 -7.49 5.39 -15.00
N ILE A 138 -7.65 4.07 -14.88
CA ILE A 138 -6.75 3.02 -15.38
C ILE A 138 -7.67 1.86 -15.73
N LYS A 139 -7.57 1.27 -16.91
CA LYS A 139 -8.33 0.05 -17.25
C LYS A 139 -7.54 -1.18 -16.83
N TYR A 140 -8.25 -2.28 -16.55
CA TYR A 140 -7.60 -3.53 -16.14
C TYR A 140 -6.66 -4.06 -17.23
N GLU A 141 -7.05 -3.90 -18.49
CA GLU A 141 -6.35 -4.39 -19.68
C GLU A 141 -5.11 -3.56 -20.03
N ASP A 142 -5.07 -2.30 -19.58
CA ASP A 142 -3.94 -1.38 -19.83
C ASP A 142 -2.80 -1.59 -18.81
N ILE A 143 -3.02 -2.40 -17.78
CA ILE A 143 -2.01 -2.71 -16.76
C ILE A 143 -1.15 -3.87 -17.24
N GLU A 144 0.16 -3.67 -17.26
CA GLU A 144 1.10 -4.78 -17.38
C GLU A 144 1.14 -5.55 -16.06
N TRP A 145 0.55 -6.74 -16.05
CA TRP A 145 0.46 -7.59 -14.87
C TRP A 145 1.68 -8.52 -14.77
N GLU A 146 2.22 -8.66 -13.56
CA GLU A 146 3.18 -9.71 -13.23
C GLU A 146 2.62 -10.61 -12.11
N GLU A 147 3.03 -11.88 -12.14
CA GLU A 147 2.65 -12.89 -11.15
C GLU A 147 3.88 -13.42 -10.42
N ILE A 148 3.82 -13.42 -9.09
CA ILE A 148 4.90 -13.91 -8.23
C ILE A 148 4.32 -14.78 -7.13
N ILE A 149 4.94 -15.92 -6.84
CA ILE A 149 4.55 -16.81 -5.74
C ILE A 149 5.38 -16.46 -4.51
N PHE A 150 4.69 -16.31 -3.38
CA PHE A 150 5.32 -16.13 -2.07
C PHE A 150 4.93 -17.26 -1.14
N GLU A 151 5.86 -17.60 -0.25
CA GLU A 151 5.66 -18.51 0.87
C GLU A 151 5.86 -17.71 2.16
N LEU A 152 4.92 -17.85 3.09
CA LEU A 152 4.87 -17.13 4.35
C LEU A 152 4.46 -18.04 5.50
N ASN A 153 5.04 -17.81 6.67
CA ASN A 153 4.75 -18.51 7.91
C ASN A 153 4.09 -17.59 8.93
N GLU A 154 3.65 -18.17 10.04
CA GLU A 154 3.16 -17.38 11.18
C GLU A 154 4.23 -16.38 11.65
N GLY A 155 3.83 -15.11 11.80
CA GLY A 155 4.75 -14.05 12.19
C GLY A 155 5.43 -13.34 11.03
N GLU A 156 5.07 -13.63 9.78
CA GLU A 156 5.50 -12.89 8.60
C GLU A 156 4.34 -12.08 7.98
N ASP A 157 4.69 -10.93 7.41
CA ASP A 157 3.80 -10.08 6.61
C ASP A 157 4.27 -10.05 5.15
N LEU A 158 3.32 -10.18 4.21
CA LEU A 158 3.51 -9.79 2.81
C LEU A 158 3.09 -8.34 2.64
N ASN A 159 4.06 -7.44 2.49
CA ASN A 159 3.80 -6.02 2.35
C ASN A 159 3.51 -5.64 0.89
N PHE A 160 2.40 -4.91 0.65
CA PHE A 160 2.04 -4.31 -0.63
C PHE A 160 2.28 -2.79 -0.54
N THR A 161 3.41 -2.31 -1.07
CA THR A 161 3.94 -0.99 -0.73
C THR A 161 2.97 0.16 -1.04
N GLY A 162 2.51 0.85 0.02
CA GLY A 162 1.56 1.95 -0.06
C GLY A 162 0.08 1.54 -0.10
N LEU A 163 -0.24 0.25 -0.12
CA LEU A 163 -1.62 -0.24 -0.23
C LEU A 163 -2.10 -1.02 1.01
N GLY A 164 -1.21 -1.79 1.63
CA GLY A 164 -1.57 -2.63 2.78
C GLY A 164 -0.62 -3.80 2.96
N TRP A 165 -1.04 -4.80 3.72
CA TRP A 165 -0.28 -6.05 3.88
C TRP A 165 -1.19 -7.24 4.17
N LEU A 166 -0.69 -8.44 3.88
CA LEU A 166 -1.24 -9.72 4.31
C LEU A 166 -0.43 -10.25 5.49
N ASN A 167 -1.09 -10.75 6.53
CA ASN A 167 -0.45 -11.36 7.69
C ASN A 167 -0.95 -12.79 7.86
N VAL A 168 -0.03 -13.75 8.03
CA VAL A 168 -0.40 -15.14 8.35
C VAL A 168 -0.61 -15.27 9.86
N LYS A 169 -1.85 -15.57 10.25
CA LYS A 169 -2.24 -15.71 11.66
C LYS A 169 -2.00 -17.13 12.17
N LYS A 170 -2.31 -18.15 11.35
CA LYS A 170 -2.18 -19.56 11.71
C LYS A 170 -1.94 -20.42 10.48
N GLY A 171 -0.93 -21.30 10.53
CA GLY A 171 -0.50 -22.16 9.44
C GLY A 171 0.59 -21.54 8.55
N SER A 172 0.87 -22.15 7.41
CA SER A 172 1.75 -21.61 6.36
C SER A 172 0.92 -21.22 5.13
N MET A 173 1.32 -20.17 4.42
CA MET A 173 0.65 -19.69 3.23
C MET A 173 1.58 -19.83 2.03
N ARG A 174 1.11 -20.46 0.97
CA ARG A 174 1.68 -20.31 -0.37
C ARG A 174 0.65 -19.58 -1.22
N VAL A 175 1.00 -18.41 -1.75
CA VAL A 175 0.06 -17.53 -2.43
C VAL A 175 0.69 -16.95 -3.68
N LYS A 176 -0.05 -17.01 -4.79
CA LYS A 176 0.31 -16.33 -6.03
C LYS A 176 -0.29 -14.93 -6.01
N ILE A 177 0.56 -13.94 -6.24
CA ILE A 177 0.21 -12.53 -6.24
C ILE A 177 0.27 -12.03 -7.67
N ARG A 178 -0.85 -11.52 -8.18
CA ARG A 178 -0.89 -10.74 -9.42
C ARG A 178 -0.93 -9.26 -9.07
N LYS A 179 0.01 -8.49 -9.62
CA LYS A 179 0.19 -7.04 -9.37
C LYS A 179 0.65 -6.31 -10.64
N PRO A 180 0.48 -4.98 -10.73
CA PRO A 180 1.10 -4.17 -11.78
C PRO A 180 2.62 -4.28 -11.72
N ARG A 181 3.25 -4.30 -12.91
CA ARG A 181 4.69 -4.34 -13.05
C ARG A 181 5.34 -3.14 -12.35
N GLY A 182 6.40 -3.39 -11.58
CA GLY A 182 7.15 -2.36 -10.87
C GLY A 182 6.58 -1.95 -9.51
N ALA A 183 5.36 -2.37 -9.15
CA ALA A 183 4.85 -2.18 -7.79
C ALA A 183 5.53 -3.15 -6.81
N SER A 184 6.15 -2.64 -5.76
CA SER A 184 6.95 -3.43 -4.82
C SER A 184 6.09 -4.26 -3.86
N VAL A 185 6.41 -5.56 -3.78
CA VAL A 185 5.83 -6.52 -2.84
C VAL A 185 6.95 -7.34 -2.23
N PHE A 186 7.01 -7.41 -0.91
CA PHE A 186 8.11 -8.07 -0.19
C PHE A 186 7.68 -8.64 1.17
N LEU A 187 8.45 -9.60 1.65
CA LEU A 187 8.30 -10.19 2.99
C LEU A 187 8.98 -9.34 4.05
N ARG A 188 8.37 -9.27 5.23
CA ARG A 188 8.96 -8.69 6.42
C ARG A 188 8.45 -9.40 7.68
N ASP A 189 9.11 -9.16 8.80
CA ASP A 189 8.60 -9.55 10.11
C ASP A 189 7.24 -8.91 10.38
N ALA A 190 6.33 -9.67 10.98
CA ALA A 190 4.98 -9.20 11.24
C ALA A 190 4.97 -8.04 12.23
N LEU A 191 4.31 -6.94 11.83
CA LEU A 191 4.09 -5.80 12.73
C LEU A 191 3.12 -6.13 13.86
N ILE A 192 2.31 -7.19 13.69
CA ILE A 192 1.32 -7.63 14.65
C ILE A 192 1.62 -9.09 14.97
N ASN A 193 2.11 -9.33 16.18
CA ASN A 193 2.44 -10.68 16.61
C ASN A 193 1.12 -11.48 16.81
N PRO A 194 0.93 -12.63 16.14
CA PRO A 194 -0.29 -13.42 16.26
C PRO A 194 -0.48 -14.05 17.66
N LYS A 195 0.60 -14.19 18.44
CA LYS A 195 0.56 -14.72 19.80
C LYS A 195 0.16 -13.62 20.78
N ARG A 196 -1.08 -13.65 21.29
CA ARG A 196 -1.39 -13.00 22.57
C ARG A 196 -0.51 -13.68 23.62
N LYS A 197 0.31 -12.91 24.36
CA LYS A 197 0.87 -13.39 25.62
C LYS A 197 -0.34 -13.84 26.46
N ARG A 198 -0.37 -15.12 26.81
CA ARG A 198 -1.34 -15.67 27.76
C ARG A 198 -1.03 -15.14 29.15
#